data_AF-A0AA95RHZ3-F1
#
_entry.id   AF-A0AA95RHZ3-F1
#
_cell.length_a   1.000
_cell.length_b   1.000
_cell.length_c   1.000
_cell.angle_alpha   90.00
_cell.angle_beta   90.00
_cell.angle_gamma   90.00
#
_symmetry.space_group_name_H-M   'P 1'
#
loop_
_entity.id
_entity.type
_entity.pdbx_description
1 polymer ?
#
loop_
_entity_poly.entity_id
_entity_poly.type
_entity_poly.pdbx_seq_one_letter_code
_entity_poly.pdbx_strand_id
1 'polypeptide(L)' 'MMDKVTCIAFLLYHSSTSQDIREKAIQLLNGDVSIRDLKRNASLHPHLVLAESMLRKNNVDKIQVQKFAEEFLLLEV' A
#
# COMPACT_ATOMS: atom_id res chain seq x y z
N MET A 1 1.41 12.70 -10.47
CA MET A 1 2.63 12.10 -9.90
C MET A 1 2.17 11.15 -8.81
N MET A 2 2.61 9.88 -8.83
CA MET A 2 2.18 8.91 -7.82
C MET A 2 2.86 9.24 -6.48
N ASP A 3 2.08 9.36 -5.43
CA ASP A 3 2.60 9.70 -4.11
C ASP A 3 3.14 8.46 -3.38
N LYS A 4 3.87 8.72 -2.30
CA LYS A 4 4.55 7.69 -1.50
C LYS A 4 3.57 6.67 -0.90
N VAL A 5 2.38 7.11 -0.49
CA VAL A 5 1.36 6.26 0.15
C VAL A 5 0.83 5.27 -0.86
N THR A 6 0.49 5.73 -2.06
CA THR A 6 0.02 4.86 -3.15
C THR A 6 1.03 3.77 -3.51
N CYS A 7 2.33 4.10 -3.58
CA CYS A 7 3.37 3.09 -3.80
C CYS A 7 3.50 2.09 -2.64
N ILE A 8 3.34 2.53 -1.38
CA ILE A 8 3.40 1.64 -0.21
C ILE A 8 2.18 0.72 -0.18
N ALA A 9 0.99 1.24 -0.49
CA ALA A 9 -0.24 0.45 -0.60
C ALA A 9 -0.09 -0.66 -1.65
N PHE A 10 0.39 -0.32 -2.86
CA PHE A 10 0.69 -1.30 -3.90
C PHE A 10 1.64 -2.40 -3.41
N LEU A 11 2.77 -2.01 -2.80
CA LEU A 11 3.76 -2.97 -2.31
C LEU A 11 3.21 -3.87 -1.21
N LEU A 12 2.42 -3.33 -0.28
CA LEU A 12 1.75 -4.10 0.76
C LEU A 12 0.81 -5.13 0.15
N TYR A 13 -0.05 -4.70 -0.79
CA TYR A 13 -1.04 -5.54 -1.44
C TYR A 13 -0.40 -6.73 -2.18
N HIS A 14 0.71 -6.50 -2.89
CA HIS A 14 1.40 -7.55 -3.66
C HIS A 14 2.42 -8.36 -2.84
N SER A 15 2.81 -7.90 -1.65
CA SER A 15 3.76 -8.61 -0.79
C SER A 15 3.16 -9.77 0.00
N SER A 16 1.83 -9.92 0.00
CA SER A 16 1.13 -10.89 0.83
C SER A 16 -0.11 -11.46 0.16
N THR A 17 -0.38 -12.74 0.39
CA THR A 17 -1.63 -13.40 0.01
C THR A 17 -2.71 -13.28 1.09
N SER A 18 -2.37 -12.76 2.27
CA SER A 18 -3.33 -12.53 3.37
C SER A 18 -4.38 -11.49 2.96
N GLN A 19 -5.65 -11.86 3.08
CA GLN A 19 -6.77 -10.98 2.80
C GLN A 19 -6.74 -9.73 3.69
N ASP A 20 -6.45 -9.88 4.98
CA ASP A 20 -6.35 -8.75 5.93
C ASP A 20 -5.29 -7.72 5.48
N ILE A 21 -4.14 -8.19 4.99
CA ILE A 21 -3.07 -7.29 4.53
C ILE A 21 -3.47 -6.56 3.25
N ARG A 22 -4.13 -7.27 2.33
CA ARG A 22 -4.62 -6.69 1.08
C ARG A 22 -5.72 -5.67 1.31
N GLU A 23 -6.67 -5.95 2.20
CA GLU A 23 -7.71 -5.00 2.60
C GLU A 23 -7.11 -3.75 3.26
N LYS A 24 -6.12 -3.92 4.14
CA LYS A 24 -5.42 -2.79 4.78
C LYS A 24 -4.63 -1.95 3.78
N ALA A 25 -4.08 -2.56 2.74
CA ALA A 25 -3.44 -1.85 1.66
C ALA A 25 -4.42 -0.99 0.85
N ILE A 26 -5.62 -1.53 0.57
CA ILE A 26 -6.69 -0.78 -0.12
C ILE A 26 -7.21 0.35 0.78
N GLN A 27 -7.42 0.10 2.07
CA GLN A 27 -7.79 1.13 3.05
C GLN A 27 -6.72 2.24 3.13
N LEU A 28 -5.43 1.89 3.03
CA LEU A 28 -4.34 2.86 3.00
C LEU A 28 -4.38 3.71 1.73
N LEU A 29 -4.65 3.09 0.57
CA LEU A 29 -4.80 3.79 -0.71
C LEU A 29 -5.94 4.81 -0.66
N ASN A 30 -7.08 4.42 -0.10
CA ASN A 30 -8.27 5.27 -0.01
C ASN A 30 -8.22 6.28 1.13
N GLY A 31 -7.23 6.20 2.02
CA GLY A 31 -7.07 7.11 3.14
C GLY A 31 -7.88 6.75 4.39
N ASP A 32 -8.56 5.59 4.41
CA ASP A 32 -9.30 5.08 5.56
C ASP A 32 -8.39 4.77 6.76
N VAL A 33 -7.13 4.42 6.49
CA VAL A 33 -6.09 4.21 7.50
C VAL A 33 -4.82 4.94 7.11
N SER A 34 -4.10 5.48 8.09
CA SER A 34 -2.80 6.10 7.84
C SER A 34 -1.65 5.09 8.00
N ILE A 35 -0.48 5.40 7.41
CA ILE A 35 0.77 4.66 7.66
C ILE A 35 1.06 4.57 9.17
N ARG A 36 0.72 5.61 9.94
CA ARG A 36 0.94 5.66 11.39
C ARG A 36 0.09 4.62 12.12
N ASP A 37 -1.16 4.43 11.68
CA ASP A 37 -2.07 3.45 12.26
C ASP A 37 -1.58 2.02 11.94
N LEU A 38 -1.16 1.79 10.69
CA LEU A 38 -0.60 0.50 10.29
C LEU A 38 0.69 0.15 11.04
N LYS A 39 1.55 1.14 11.36
CA LYS A 39 2.76 0.92 12.18
C LYS A 39 2.47 0.44 13.59
N ARG A 40 1.31 0.77 14.14
CA ARG A 40 0.90 0.35 15.49
C ARG A 40 0.36 -1.08 15.51
N ASN A 41 -0.03 -1.61 14.35
CA ASN A 41 -0.48 -2.99 14.25
C ASN A 41 0.73 -3.94 14.14
N ALA A 42 0.94 -4.76 15.17
CA ALA A 42 2.08 -5.67 15.27
C ALA A 42 2.12 -6.71 14.13
N SER A 43 0.97 -7.15 13.59
CA SER A 43 0.93 -8.10 12.48
C SER A 43 1.30 -7.46 11.14
N LEU A 44 0.97 -6.17 10.94
CA LEU A 44 1.23 -5.44 9.71
C LEU A 44 2.58 -4.73 9.68
N HIS A 45 3.16 -4.43 10.86
CA HIS A 45 4.41 -3.70 10.98
C HIS A 45 5.56 -4.30 10.15
N PRO A 46 5.81 -5.63 10.16
CA PRO A 46 6.89 -6.22 9.35
C PRO A 46 6.68 -6.03 7.84
N HIS A 47 5.44 -6.19 7.36
CA HIS A 47 5.09 -6.00 5.96
C HIS A 47 5.27 -4.56 5.51
N LEU A 48 4.89 -3.61 6.38
CA LEU A 48 5.07 -2.18 6.12
C LEU A 48 6.54 -1.78 6.05
N VAL A 49 7.39 -2.31 6.94
CA VAL A 49 8.84 -2.07 6.92
C VAL A 49 9.46 -2.61 5.62
N LEU A 50 9.02 -3.78 5.14
CA LEU A 50 9.46 -4.35 3.86
C LEU A 50 9.03 -3.47 2.69
N ALA A 51 7.77 -3.04 2.64
CA ALA A 51 7.26 -2.14 1.61
C ALA A 51 8.03 -0.81 1.57
N GLU A 52 8.28 -0.17 2.72
CA GLU A 52 9.10 1.04 2.80
C GLU A 52 10.53 0.80 2.31
N SER A 53 11.11 -0.37 2.60
CA SER A 53 12.45 -0.75 2.14
C SER A 53 12.52 -0.95 0.63
N MET A 54 11.54 -1.63 0.03
CA MET A 54 11.44 -1.82 -1.42
C MET A 54 11.26 -0.49 -2.15
N LEU A 55 10.44 0.42 -1.59
CA LEU A 55 10.28 1.76 -2.14
C LEU A 55 11.58 2.57 -2.09
N ARG A 56 12.34 2.51 -0.98
CA ARG A 56 13.65 3.18 -0.87
C ARG A 56 14.66 2.68 -1.90
N LYS A 57 14.57 1.42 -2.30
CA LYS A 57 15.38 0.83 -3.38
C LYS A 57 14.89 1.20 -4.78
N ASN A 58 13.84 2.03 -4.88
CA ASN A 58 13.20 2.48 -6.11
C ASN A 58 12.75 1.31 -7.02
N ASN A 59 12.45 0.16 -6.42
CA ASN A 59 12.10 -1.07 -7.13
C ASN A 59 10.58 -1.21 -7.28
N VAL A 60 9.96 -0.23 -7.94
CA VAL A 60 8.50 -0.18 -8.10
C VAL A 60 8.16 0.21 -9.54
N ASP A 61 7.43 -0.66 -10.23
CA ASP A 61 6.93 -0.38 -11.57
C ASP A 61 5.74 0.59 -11.49
N LYS A 62 5.97 1.84 -11.90
CA LYS A 62 4.97 2.91 -11.85
C LYS A 62 3.71 2.61 -12.66
N ILE A 63 3.81 1.82 -13.74
CA ILE A 63 2.65 1.44 -14.55
C ILE A 63 1.76 0.48 -13.75
N GLN A 64 2.35 -0.45 -13.01
CA GLN A 64 1.62 -1.36 -12.14
C GLN A 64 0.97 -0.64 -10.97
N VAL A 65 1.68 0.31 -10.35
CA VAL A 65 1.10 1.13 -9.28
C VAL A 65 -0.07 1.96 -9.81
N GLN A 66 0.04 2.52 -11.02
CA GLN A 66 -1.07 3.25 -11.64
C GLN A 66 -2.30 2.38 -11.84
N LYS A 67 -2.14 1.19 -12.42
CA LYS A 67 -3.25 0.24 -12.60
C LYS A 67 -3.90 -0.15 -11.27
N PHE A 68 -3.08 -0.38 -10.24
CA PHE A 68 -3.58 -0.66 -8.89
C PHE A 68 -4.41 0.49 -8.34
N ALA A 69 -3.96 1.74 -8.50
CA ALA A 69 -4.75 2.90 -8.08
C ALA A 69 -6.05 3.01 -8.89
N GLU A 70 -6.00 2.82 -10.21
CA GLU A 70 -7.20 2.83 -11.05
C GLU A 70 -8.21 1.73 -10.68
N GLU A 71 -7.75 0.58 -10.19
CA GLU A 71 -8.59 -0.55 -9.79
C GLU A 71 -9.23 -0.36 -8.41
N PHE A 72 -8.50 0.20 -7.44
CA PHE A 72 -8.89 0.19 -6.02
C PHE A 72 -9.15 1.55 -5.40
N LEU A 73 -8.83 2.64 -6.09
CA LEU A 73 -9.14 3.99 -5.60
C LEU A 73 -10.63 4.26 -5.81
N LEU A 74 -11.35 4.45 -4.70
CA LEU A 74 -12.74 4.82 -4.69
C LEU A 74 -12.84 6.31 -5.02
N LEU A 75 -13.35 6.64 -6.21
CA LEU A 75 -13.75 8.00 -6.54
C LEU A 75 -15.11 8.24 -5.89
N GLU A 76 -15.21 9.19 -4.96
CA GLU A 76 -16.51 9.72 -4.53
C GLU A 76 -17.21 10.31 -5.76
N VAL A 77 -18.37 9.75 -6.13
CA VAL A 77 -19.21 10.18 -7.27
C VAL A 77 -20.15 11.29 -6.82
#